data_AF-A0A524H5E0-F1
#
_entry.id   AF-A0A524H5E0-F1
#
_cell.length_a   1.000
_cell.length_b   1.000
_cell.length_c   1.000
_cell.angle_alpha   90.00
_cell.angle_beta   90.00
_cell.angle_gamma   90.00
#
_symmetry.space_group_name_H-M   'P 1'
#
loop_
_entity.id
_entity.type
_entity.pdbx_description
1 polymer ?
#
loop_
_entity_poly.entity_id
_entity_poly.type
_entity_poly.pdbx_seq_one_letter_code
_entity_poly.pdbx_strand_id
1 'polypeptide(L)'
;MTGELRAAIVSDAMILDIWPRIKLAGYRGSIAHGTAGDIIDDIDVGGVFIAPTNHYFGLHQFEHVERIGVAGKYDFALFEIRKYFKLLLKSNPNVLSLLWLPQNLYIVQSDWGHWLTENRQIFMSKALYKSFGGYAYGQLKRMIHSCTDQAY
;
A
#
# COMPACT_ATOMS: atom_id res chain seq x y z
N MET A 1 12.76 1.61 -10.96
CA MET A 1 12.50 2.74 -10.04
C MET A 1 12.88 4.04 -10.75
N THR A 2 11.98 5.03 -10.79
CA THR A 2 12.22 6.32 -11.45
C THR A 2 13.14 7.23 -10.62
N GLY A 3 13.76 8.23 -11.25
CA GLY A 3 14.61 9.22 -10.56
C GLY A 3 13.82 10.06 -9.55
N GLU A 4 12.60 10.46 -9.90
CA GLU A 4 11.69 11.21 -9.04
C GLU A 4 11.33 10.46 -7.76
N LEU A 5 10.98 9.18 -7.87
CA LEU A 5 10.64 8.36 -6.70
C LEU A 5 11.85 8.22 -5.76
N ARG A 6 13.07 8.08 -6.32
CA ARG A 6 14.30 8.05 -5.51
C ARG A 6 14.50 9.36 -4.75
N ALA A 7 14.27 10.50 -5.39
CA ALA A 7 14.34 11.79 -4.72
C ALA A 7 13.30 11.93 -3.60
N ALA A 8 12.07 11.46 -3.84
CA ALA A 8 11.00 11.44 -2.83
C ALA A 8 11.39 10.58 -1.61
N ILE A 9 11.92 9.37 -1.82
CA ILE A 9 12.40 8.50 -0.75
C ILE A 9 13.49 9.17 0.10
N VAL A 10 14.44 9.86 -0.54
CA VAL A 10 15.53 10.55 0.17
C VAL A 10 15.05 11.79 0.92
N SER A 11 13.96 12.41 0.47
CA SER A 11 13.40 13.62 1.08
C SER A 11 12.67 13.38 2.42
N ASP A 12 12.20 12.16 2.69
CA ASP A 12 11.57 11.79 3.98
C ASP A 12 12.46 10.82 4.76
N ALA A 13 12.90 11.25 5.95
CA ALA A 13 13.85 10.49 6.76
C ALA A 13 13.33 9.11 7.21
N MET A 14 12.01 8.99 7.44
CA MET A 14 11.40 7.74 7.89
C MET A 14 11.25 6.75 6.74
N ILE A 15 10.88 7.22 5.55
CA ILE A 15 10.88 6.39 4.34
C ILE A 15 12.30 5.95 4.03
N LEU A 16 13.27 6.87 4.07
CA LEU A 16 14.68 6.57 3.80
C LEU A 16 15.24 5.47 4.72
N ASP A 17 14.92 5.52 6.02
CA ASP A 17 15.36 4.50 7.00
C ASP A 17 14.74 3.11 6.73
N ILE A 18 13.47 3.08 6.30
CA ILE A 18 12.70 1.84 6.15
C ILE A 18 12.88 1.23 4.76
N TRP A 19 13.14 2.03 3.74
CA TRP A 19 13.22 1.59 2.34
C TRP A 19 14.14 0.39 2.11
N PRO A 20 15.35 0.30 2.71
CA PRO A 20 16.22 -0.87 2.58
C PRO A 20 15.64 -2.18 3.13
N ARG A 21 14.62 -2.09 3.99
CA ARG A 21 13.94 -3.22 4.65
C ARG A 21 12.70 -3.70 3.90
N ILE A 22 12.26 -2.95 2.89
CA ILE A 22 11.13 -3.32 2.03
C ILE A 22 11.46 -4.60 1.27
N LYS A 23 10.51 -5.53 1.24
CA LYS A 23 10.62 -6.80 0.53
C LYS A 23 9.71 -6.89 -0.69
N LEU A 24 8.63 -6.11 -0.69
CA LEU A 24 7.73 -5.93 -1.82
C LEU A 24 7.17 -4.50 -1.76
N ALA A 25 7.23 -3.77 -2.86
CA ALA A 25 6.55 -2.48 -3.01
C ALA A 25 6.13 -2.27 -4.47
N GLY A 26 5.05 -1.54 -4.67
CA GLY A 26 4.50 -1.26 -5.98
C GLY A 26 3.59 -0.04 -5.98
N TYR A 27 3.33 0.47 -7.18
CA TYR A 27 2.38 1.55 -7.38
C TYR A 27 0.95 1.05 -7.11
N ARG A 28 0.14 1.89 -6.47
CA ARG A 28 -1.27 1.66 -6.14
C ARG A 28 -2.13 2.78 -6.73
N GLY A 29 -3.40 2.86 -6.34
CA GLY A 29 -4.26 3.99 -6.71
C GLY A 29 -4.65 4.04 -8.18
N SER A 30 -4.89 5.25 -8.69
CA SER A 30 -5.34 5.50 -10.07
C SER A 30 -4.38 4.93 -11.12
N ILE A 31 -3.08 4.85 -10.81
CA ILE A 31 -2.07 4.20 -11.66
C ILE A 31 -2.31 2.69 -11.78
N ALA A 32 -2.61 2.01 -10.67
CA ALA A 32 -2.92 0.58 -10.70
C ALA A 32 -4.30 0.27 -11.31
N HIS A 33 -5.24 1.22 -11.25
CA HIS A 33 -6.57 1.11 -11.85
C HIS A 33 -6.66 1.60 -13.30
N GLY A 34 -5.58 2.17 -13.86
CA GLY A 34 -5.55 2.69 -15.23
C GLY A 34 -6.41 3.94 -15.46
N THR A 35 -6.74 4.68 -14.39
CA THR A 35 -7.58 5.89 -14.43
C THR A 35 -6.76 7.17 -14.30
N ALA A 36 -5.43 7.10 -14.35
CA ALA A 36 -4.57 8.28 -14.35
C ALA A 36 -4.82 9.08 -15.64
N GLY A 37 -5.55 10.20 -15.51
CA GLY A 37 -5.77 11.16 -16.61
C GLY A 37 -4.67 12.22 -16.69
N ASP A 38 -4.95 13.35 -17.36
CA ASP A 38 -4.03 14.50 -17.51
C ASP A 38 -3.93 15.41 -16.26
N ILE A 39 -4.52 15.02 -15.13
CA ILE A 39 -4.45 15.75 -13.85
C ILE A 39 -3.28 15.20 -13.05
N ILE A 40 -2.59 16.07 -12.30
CA ILE A 40 -1.51 15.70 -11.38
C ILE A 40 -2.13 14.80 -10.28
N ASP A 41 -2.15 13.50 -10.52
CA ASP A 41 -2.60 12.52 -9.55
C ASP A 41 -1.48 12.24 -8.53
N ASP A 42 -1.88 12.20 -7.25
CA ASP A 42 -1.04 11.68 -6.17
C ASP A 42 -0.65 10.23 -6.49
N ILE A 43 0.65 9.93 -6.43
CA ILE A 43 1.19 8.59 -6.70
C ILE A 43 1.19 7.79 -5.40
N ASP A 44 0.23 6.87 -5.29
CA ASP A 44 0.21 5.91 -4.21
C ASP A 44 1.31 4.84 -4.37
N VAL A 45 2.10 4.65 -3.32
CA VAL A 45 3.11 3.60 -3.19
C VAL A 45 2.75 2.74 -1.98
N GLY A 46 2.42 1.48 -2.24
CA GLY A 46 2.21 0.49 -1.19
C GLY A 46 3.40 -0.43 -1.04
N GLY A 47 3.66 -0.89 0.18
CA GLY A 47 4.73 -1.86 0.40
C GLY A 47 4.63 -2.63 1.71
N VAL A 48 5.47 -3.65 1.80
CA VAL A 48 5.69 -4.45 3.01
C VAL A 48 7.17 -4.53 3.31
N PHE A 49 7.52 -4.31 4.58
CA PHE A 49 8.88 -4.35 5.10
C PHE A 49 9.02 -5.30 6.28
N ILE A 50 10.25 -5.76 6.50
CA ILE A 50 10.63 -6.53 7.69
C ILE A 50 11.29 -5.58 8.68
N ALA A 51 10.67 -5.40 9.84
CA ALA A 51 11.19 -4.53 10.88
C ALA A 51 12.53 -5.07 11.44
N PRO A 52 13.36 -4.23 12.06
CA PRO A 52 14.57 -4.69 12.73
C PRO A 52 14.28 -5.69 13.86
N THR A 53 15.25 -6.53 14.18
CA THR A 53 15.12 -7.61 15.17
C THR A 53 14.63 -7.13 16.54
N ASN A 54 15.06 -5.95 16.99
CA ASN A 54 14.62 -5.33 18.24
C ASN A 54 13.12 -4.98 18.28
N HIS A 55 12.46 -4.77 17.13
CA HIS A 55 11.01 -4.60 17.07
C HIS A 55 10.28 -5.90 17.41
N TYR A 56 10.86 -7.04 17.05
CA TYR A 56 10.24 -8.34 17.29
C TYR A 56 10.45 -8.90 18.70
N PHE A 57 11.56 -8.54 19.34
CA PHE A 57 11.90 -8.98 20.69
C PHE A 57 11.70 -7.89 21.76
N GLY A 58 11.52 -6.64 21.34
CA GLY A 58 11.31 -5.50 22.23
C GLY A 58 9.84 -5.16 22.43
N LEU A 59 9.60 -4.13 23.24
CA LEU A 59 8.26 -3.63 23.57
C LEU A 59 7.73 -2.61 22.54
N HIS A 60 8.61 -2.04 21.72
CA HIS A 60 8.24 -1.04 20.74
C HIS A 60 7.57 -1.67 19.53
N GLN A 61 6.30 -1.32 19.32
CA GLN A 61 5.53 -1.77 18.17
C GLN A 61 5.45 -0.68 17.11
N PHE A 62 6.06 -0.94 15.96
CA PHE A 62 6.02 -0.15 14.76
C PHE A 62 5.38 -0.97 13.63
N GLU A 63 4.09 -0.76 13.36
CA GLU A 63 3.31 -1.62 12.45
C GLU A 63 3.10 -1.03 11.05
N HIS A 64 3.24 0.28 10.86
CA HIS A 64 2.89 0.97 9.60
C HIS A 64 3.59 2.34 9.49
N VAL A 65 4.08 2.67 8.29
CA VAL A 65 4.43 4.03 7.85
C VAL A 65 3.33 4.54 6.94
N GLU A 66 2.76 5.68 7.28
CA GLU A 66 1.97 6.49 6.35
C GLU A 66 2.66 7.83 6.14
N ARG A 67 2.80 8.24 4.88
CA ARG A 67 3.27 9.58 4.52
C ARG A 67 2.49 10.06 3.32
N ILE A 68 2.01 11.30 3.39
CA ILE A 68 1.19 11.91 2.35
C ILE A 68 1.93 13.12 1.80
N GLY A 69 1.88 13.33 0.49
CA GLY A 69 2.47 14.49 -0.17
C GLY A 69 4.00 14.53 -0.12
N VAL A 70 4.66 13.37 -0.04
CA VAL A 70 6.14 13.30 -0.06
C VAL A 70 6.64 13.82 -1.40
N ALA A 71 7.57 14.78 -1.35
CA ALA A 71 8.01 15.55 -2.51
C ALA A 71 6.84 16.17 -3.32
N GLY A 72 5.71 16.46 -2.64
CA GLY A 72 4.52 17.09 -3.24
C GLY A 72 3.71 16.19 -4.20
N LYS A 73 3.96 14.88 -4.23
CA LYS A 73 3.32 13.96 -5.19
C LYS A 73 3.11 12.53 -4.70
N TYR A 74 3.90 12.03 -3.76
CA TYR A 74 3.90 10.61 -3.41
C TYR A 74 3.26 10.34 -2.04
N ASP A 75 2.33 9.39 -2.04
CA ASP A 75 1.68 8.89 -0.85
C ASP A 75 2.18 7.48 -0.56
N PHE A 76 2.80 7.26 0.59
CA PHE A 76 3.37 5.98 0.99
C PHE A 76 2.53 5.32 2.07
N ALA A 77 2.15 4.06 1.82
CA ALA A 77 1.52 3.17 2.79
C ALA A 77 2.33 1.89 2.92
N LEU A 78 3.23 1.84 3.91
CA LEU A 78 4.20 0.75 4.11
C LEU A 78 3.87 -0.01 5.39
N PHE A 79 3.59 -1.31 5.28
CA PHE A 79 3.19 -2.13 6.42
C PHE A 79 4.33 -3.03 6.89
N GLU A 80 4.44 -3.18 8.21
CA GLU A 80 5.26 -4.22 8.79
C GLU A 80 4.66 -5.60 8.43
N ILE A 81 5.50 -6.59 8.20
CA ILE A 81 5.11 -7.93 7.72
C ILE A 81 4.02 -8.60 8.57
N ARG A 82 4.08 -8.63 9.91
CA ARG A 82 3.02 -9.24 10.74
C ARG A 82 1.69 -8.50 10.58
N LYS A 83 1.71 -7.16 10.53
CA LYS A 83 0.51 -6.36 10.26
C LYS A 83 -0.05 -6.64 8.87
N TYR A 84 0.81 -6.70 7.86
CA TYR A 84 0.44 -6.99 6.48
C TYR A 84 -0.27 -8.34 6.34
N PHE A 85 0.26 -9.41 6.94
CA PHE A 85 -0.38 -10.72 6.94
C PHE A 85 -1.72 -10.73 7.68
N LYS A 86 -1.84 -10.05 8.83
CA LYS A 86 -3.13 -9.90 9.53
C LYS A 86 -4.19 -9.25 8.63
N LEU A 87 -3.79 -8.28 7.79
CA LEU A 87 -4.69 -7.61 6.85
C LEU A 87 -5.05 -8.50 5.65
N LEU A 88 -4.07 -9.26 5.11
CA LEU A 88 -4.31 -10.25 4.06
C LEU A 88 -5.32 -11.32 4.49
N LEU A 89 -5.18 -11.85 5.71
CA LEU A 89 -6.10 -12.84 6.27
C LEU A 89 -7.53 -12.31 6.46
N LYS A 90 -7.68 -10.97 6.59
CA LYS A 90 -8.98 -10.29 6.61
C LYS A 90 -9.47 -9.88 5.22
N SER A 91 -8.74 -10.27 4.17
CA SER A 91 -9.02 -9.92 2.78
C SER A 91 -9.15 -8.41 2.57
N ASN A 92 -8.30 -7.62 3.23
CA ASN A 92 -8.32 -6.16 3.12
C ASN A 92 -7.95 -5.74 1.68
N PRO A 93 -8.83 -5.04 0.94
CA PRO A 93 -8.60 -4.72 -0.48
C PRO A 93 -7.33 -3.92 -0.75
N ASN A 94 -6.96 -3.01 0.17
CA ASN A 94 -5.83 -2.12 0.00
C ASN A 94 -4.50 -2.87 0.00
N VAL A 95 -4.36 -3.81 0.92
CA VAL A 95 -3.17 -4.64 1.06
C VAL A 95 -3.18 -5.78 0.06
N LEU A 96 -4.35 -6.36 -0.19
CA LEU A 96 -4.52 -7.50 -1.08
C LEU A 96 -4.13 -7.13 -2.51
N SER A 97 -4.54 -5.98 -3.03
CA SER A 97 -4.28 -5.57 -4.42
C SER A 97 -2.79 -5.55 -4.79
N LEU A 98 -1.90 -5.28 -3.81
CA LEU A 98 -0.45 -5.29 -4.01
C LEU A 98 0.07 -6.65 -4.51
N LEU A 99 -0.56 -7.78 -4.14
CA LEU A 99 -0.12 -9.11 -4.58
C LEU A 99 -0.56 -9.47 -6.01
N TRP A 100 -1.48 -8.71 -6.60
CA TRP A 100 -2.01 -8.93 -7.95
C TRP A 100 -1.61 -7.82 -8.93
N LEU A 101 -0.61 -7.00 -8.59
CA LEU A 101 -0.13 -5.98 -9.50
C LEU A 101 0.51 -6.62 -10.76
N PRO A 102 0.31 -6.00 -11.94
CA PRO A 102 1.13 -6.27 -13.12
C PRO A 102 2.62 -6.11 -12.83
N GLN A 103 3.45 -6.92 -13.49
CA GLN A 103 4.90 -6.97 -13.21
C GLN A 103 5.60 -5.61 -13.35
N ASN A 104 5.17 -4.77 -14.28
CA ASN A 104 5.70 -3.43 -14.53
C ASN A 104 5.35 -2.40 -13.45
N LEU A 105 4.44 -2.71 -12.53
CA LEU A 105 4.04 -1.81 -11.44
C LEU A 105 4.76 -2.12 -10.11
N TYR A 106 5.52 -3.21 -10.02
CA TYR A 106 6.39 -3.46 -8.87
C TYR A 106 7.62 -2.55 -8.92
N ILE A 107 7.89 -1.88 -7.80
CA ILE A 107 9.07 -1.03 -7.59
C ILE A 107 10.19 -1.83 -6.96
N VAL A 108 9.82 -2.66 -5.97
CA VAL A 108 10.73 -3.58 -5.25
C VAL A 108 10.06 -4.94 -5.22
N GLN A 109 10.78 -5.98 -5.64
CA GLN A 109 10.35 -7.36 -5.51
C GLN A 109 11.58 -8.21 -5.19
N SER A 110 11.81 -8.43 -3.89
CA SER A 110 12.82 -9.40 -3.43
C SER A 110 12.35 -10.83 -3.67
N ASP A 111 13.24 -11.83 -3.54
CA ASP A 111 12.85 -13.25 -3.61
C ASP A 111 11.69 -13.60 -2.67
N TRP A 112 11.69 -13.00 -1.47
CA TRP A 112 10.59 -13.15 -0.52
C TRP A 112 9.29 -12.53 -1.05
N GLY A 113 9.37 -11.34 -1.64
CA GLY A 113 8.22 -10.67 -2.25
C GLY A 113 7.68 -11.46 -3.44
N HIS A 114 8.57 -12.02 -4.26
CA HIS A 114 8.21 -12.91 -5.36
C HIS A 114 7.47 -14.14 -4.85
N TRP A 115 8.04 -14.84 -3.86
CA TRP A 115 7.41 -16.01 -3.25
C TRP A 115 6.02 -15.69 -2.69
N LEU A 116 5.85 -14.54 -2.04
CA LEU A 116 4.56 -14.09 -1.55
C LEU A 116 3.55 -13.88 -2.69
N THR A 117 3.97 -13.23 -3.78
CA THR A 117 3.11 -13.03 -4.97
C THR A 117 2.77 -14.34 -5.67
N GLU A 118 3.68 -15.31 -5.75
CA GLU A 118 3.39 -16.63 -6.34
C GLU A 118 2.35 -17.41 -5.52
N ASN A 119 2.40 -17.28 -4.20
CA ASN A 119 1.49 -17.97 -3.28
C ASN A 119 0.25 -17.16 -2.94
N ARG A 120 -0.02 -16.03 -3.61
CA ARG A 120 -1.12 -15.09 -3.30
C ARG A 120 -2.51 -15.73 -3.17
N GLN A 121 -2.73 -16.85 -3.85
CA GLN A 121 -3.97 -17.63 -3.82
C GLN A 121 -4.34 -18.14 -2.42
N ILE A 122 -3.37 -18.34 -1.52
CA ILE A 122 -3.64 -18.79 -0.15
C ILE A 122 -4.45 -17.78 0.68
N PHE A 123 -4.46 -16.50 0.27
CA PHE A 123 -5.22 -15.44 0.92
C PHE A 123 -6.61 -15.24 0.32
N MET A 124 -6.98 -16.03 -0.70
CA MET A 124 -8.30 -15.99 -1.29
C MET A 124 -9.29 -16.82 -0.46
N SER A 125 -10.33 -16.16 0.05
CA SER A 125 -11.42 -16.78 0.78
C SER A 125 -12.77 -16.16 0.39
N LYS A 126 -13.88 -16.82 0.75
CA LYS A 126 -15.23 -16.25 0.59
C LYS A 126 -15.42 -14.93 1.36
N ALA A 127 -14.56 -14.63 2.34
CA ALA A 127 -14.59 -13.35 3.04
C ALA A 127 -14.25 -12.15 2.14
N LEU A 128 -13.55 -12.36 1.01
CA LEU A 128 -13.29 -11.30 0.03
C LEU A 128 -14.57 -10.60 -0.40
N TYR A 129 -15.67 -11.34 -0.61
CA TYR A 129 -16.94 -10.76 -1.05
C TYR A 129 -17.43 -9.68 -0.07
N LYS A 130 -17.36 -9.96 1.24
CA LYS A 130 -17.78 -9.02 2.27
C LYS A 130 -16.80 -7.84 2.38
N SER A 131 -15.50 -8.10 2.34
CA SER A 131 -14.48 -7.05 2.50
C SER A 131 -14.43 -6.09 1.30
N PHE A 132 -14.45 -6.62 0.07
CA PHE A 132 -14.48 -5.79 -1.14
C PHE A 132 -15.84 -5.11 -1.34
N GLY A 133 -16.95 -5.83 -1.13
CA GLY A 133 -18.29 -5.25 -1.21
C GLY A 133 -18.51 -4.15 -0.18
N GLY A 134 -18.05 -4.37 1.06
CA GLY A 134 -18.08 -3.36 2.12
C GLY A 134 -17.22 -2.14 1.81
N TYR A 135 -16.03 -2.34 1.24
CA TYR A 135 -15.18 -1.23 0.79
C TYR A 135 -15.82 -0.41 -0.34
N ALA A 136 -16.35 -1.08 -1.38
CA ALA A 136 -17.02 -0.41 -2.49
C ALA A 136 -18.27 0.37 -2.01
N TYR A 137 -19.06 -0.22 -1.12
CA TYR A 137 -20.20 0.45 -0.50
C TYR A 137 -19.76 1.66 0.35
N GLY A 138 -18.68 1.53 1.12
CA GLY A 138 -18.11 2.63 1.89
C GLY A 138 -17.63 3.79 0.99
N GLN A 139 -16.99 3.47 -0.14
CA GLN A 139 -16.57 4.46 -1.13
C GLN A 139 -17.77 5.17 -1.76
N LEU A 140 -18.81 4.42 -2.16
CA LEU A 140 -20.06 4.99 -2.67
C LEU A 140 -20.72 5.92 -1.64
N LYS A 141 -20.77 5.50 -0.37
CA LYS A 141 -21.33 6.30 0.72
C LYS A 141 -20.59 7.62 0.87
N ARG A 142 -19.26 7.61 0.82
CA ARG A 142 -18.43 8.84 0.88
C ARG A 142 -18.77 9.78 -0.28
N MET A 143 -18.85 9.27 -1.51
CA MET A 143 -19.20 10.11 -2.67
C MET A 143 -20.56 10.79 -2.51
N ILE A 144 -21.56 10.08 -1.99
CA ILE A 144 -22.92 10.60 -1.79
C ILE A 144 -22.97 11.61 -0.63
N HIS A 145 -22.28 11.34 0.48
CA HIS A 145 -22.31 12.20 1.67
C HIS A 145 -21.41 13.44 1.53
N SER A 146 -20.29 13.35 0.80
CA SER A 146 -19.45 14.51 0.51
C SER A 146 -20.17 15.58 -0.34
N CYS A 147 -21.22 15.20 -1.07
CA CYS A 147 -22.02 16.14 -1.86
C CYS A 147 -23.16 16.81 -1.07
N THR A 148 -23.49 16.34 0.14
CA THR A 148 -24.63 16.84 0.92
C THR A 148 -24.26 17.82 2.03
N ASP A 149 -22.99 17.93 2.41
CA ASP A 149 -22.49 18.85 3.46
C ASP A 149 -21.87 20.16 2.92
N GLN A 150 -21.97 20.45 1.62
CA GLN A 150 -21.49 21.72 1.03
C GLN A 150 -22.62 22.65 0.56
N ALA A 151 -23.86 22.37 0.94
CA ALA A 151 -25.02 23.14 0.51
C ALA A 151 -25.86 23.64 1.69
N TYR A 152 -25.24 24.25 2.71
CA TYR A 152 -25.88 25.19 3.64
C TYR A 152 -24.86 26.14 4.23
#